data_AF-A0A182YTF0-F1
#
_entry.id   AF-A0A182YTF0-F1
#
_cell.length_a   1.000
_cell.length_b   1.000
_cell.length_c   1.000
_cell.angle_alpha   90.00
_cell.angle_beta   90.00
_cell.angle_gamma   90.00
#
_symmetry.space_group_name_H-M   'P 1'
#
loop_
_entity.id
_entity.type
_entity.pdbx_description
1 polymer ?
#
loop_
_entity_poly.entity_id
_entity_poly.type
_entity_poly.pdbx_seq_one_letter_code
_entity_poly.pdbx_strand_id
1 'polypeptide(L)' 'MNLVKKTPVQTWYTGKTIFVTGGSGFMGKVLLEKLLYSCSDLERIYVLMRPKRGKSPQTRIDDWLKLPVSLL' A
#
# COMPACT_ATOMS: atom_id res chain seq x y z
N MET A 1 -3.37 -20.08 22.21
CA MET A 1 -3.06 -19.09 21.16
C MET A 1 -4.33 -18.88 20.35
N ASN A 2 -4.93 -17.69 20.40
CA ASN A 2 -6.16 -17.43 19.65
C ASN A 2 -5.82 -17.35 18.15
N LEU A 3 -6.25 -18.35 17.39
CA LEU A 3 -6.22 -18.30 15.94
C LEU A 3 -7.28 -17.28 15.50
N VAL A 4 -6.87 -16.04 15.27
CA VAL A 4 -7.73 -15.06 14.62
C VAL A 4 -8.01 -15.57 13.22
N LYS A 5 -9.25 -16.03 13.00
CA LYS A 5 -9.70 -16.52 11.69
C LYS A 5 -9.64 -15.37 10.69
N LYS A 6 -8.80 -15.50 9.66
CA LYS A 6 -8.71 -14.54 8.56
C LYS A 6 -10.02 -14.47 7.80
N THR A 7 -10.40 -13.26 7.39
CA THR A 7 -11.52 -13.06 6.47
C THR A 7 -11.18 -13.65 5.09
N PRO A 8 -12.19 -13.97 4.26
CA PRO A 8 -11.96 -14.44 2.89
C PRO A 8 -11.06 -13.50 2.06
N VAL A 9 -11.17 -12.18 2.28
CA VAL A 9 -10.33 -11.17 1.61
C VAL A 9 -8.87 -11.29 2.04
N GLN A 10 -8.59 -11.41 3.35
CA GLN A 10 -7.22 -11.56 3.85
C GLN A 10 -6.56 -12.85 3.33
N THR A 11 -7.31 -13.96 3.33
CA THR A 11 -6.85 -15.23 2.76
C THR A 11 -6.58 -15.10 1.26
N TRP A 12 -7.42 -14.36 0.52
CA TRP A 12 -7.22 -14.14 -0.90
C TRP A 12 -5.88 -13.44 -1.19
N TYR A 13 -5.47 -12.45 -0.39
CA TYR A 13 -4.20 -11.74 -0.60
C TYR A 13 -2.94 -12.50 -0.13
N THR A 14 -3.09 -13.64 0.54
CA THR A 14 -1.94 -14.42 1.05
C THR A 14 -1.03 -14.87 -0.09
N GLY A 15 0.27 -14.60 0.04
CA GLY A 15 1.31 -14.94 -0.94
C GLY A 15 1.17 -14.22 -2.29
N LYS A 16 0.30 -13.22 -2.42
CA LYS A 16 0.12 -12.49 -3.68
C LYS A 16 1.13 -11.37 -3.81
N THR A 17 1.63 -11.23 -5.02
CA THR A 17 2.32 -10.02 -5.50
C THR A 17 1.31 -9.16 -6.28
N ILE A 18 1.17 -7.89 -5.90
CA ILE A 18 0.18 -6.98 -6.49
C ILE A 18 0.82 -5.72 -7.07
N PHE A 19 0.25 -5.20 -8.15
CA PHE A 19 0.65 -3.95 -8.78
C PHE A 19 -0.46 -2.91 -8.65
N VAL A 20 -0.16 -1.79 -7.99
CA VAL A 20 -1.11 -0.71 -7.71
C VAL A 20 -0.76 0.52 -8.55
N THR A 21 -1.73 0.95 -9.36
CA THR A 21 -1.68 2.26 -10.03
C THR A 21 -2.43 3.29 -9.20
N GLY A 22 -2.06 4.57 -9.33
CA GLY A 22 -2.68 5.64 -8.54
C GLY A 22 -2.38 5.58 -7.03
N GLY A 23 -1.42 4.74 -6.59
CA GLY A 23 -1.09 4.54 -5.17
C GLY A 23 -0.66 5.80 -4.41
N SER A 24 -0.14 6.81 -5.09
CA SER A 24 0.23 8.10 -4.49
C SER A 24 -0.93 9.08 -4.29
N GLY A 25 -2.15 8.76 -4.75
CA GLY A 25 -3.37 9.52 -4.47
C GLY A 25 -3.96 9.18 -3.11
N PHE A 26 -4.92 9.97 -2.62
CA PHE A 26 -5.53 9.78 -1.29
C PHE A 26 -6.05 8.35 -1.06
N MET A 27 -6.94 7.86 -1.92
CA MET A 27 -7.51 6.51 -1.80
C MET A 27 -6.46 5.42 -2.02
N GLY A 28 -5.49 5.66 -2.92
CA GLY A 28 -4.39 4.73 -3.16
C GLY A 28 -3.56 4.49 -1.90
N LYS A 29 -3.27 5.55 -1.14
CA LYS A 29 -2.57 5.45 0.16
C LYS A 29 -3.38 4.66 1.17
N VAL A 30 -4.68 4.97 1.33
CA VAL A 30 -5.57 4.25 2.24
C VAL A 30 -5.64 2.76 1.91
N LEU A 31 -5.71 2.41 0.62
CA LEU A 31 -5.68 1.02 0.17
C LEU A 31 -4.37 0.33 0.57
N LEU A 32 -3.23 0.99 0.35
CA LEU A 32 -1.92 0.44 0.69
C LEU A 32 -1.77 0.22 2.19
N GLU A 33 -2.16 1.19 3.00
CA GLU A 33 -2.22 1.08 4.47
C GLU A 33 -3.10 -0.10 4.90
N LYS A 34 -4.28 -0.26 4.29
CA LYS A 34 -5.20 -1.36 4.61
C LYS A 34 -4.62 -2.73 4.25
N LEU A 35 -3.95 -2.84 3.11
CA LEU A 35 -3.32 -4.08 2.65
C LEU A 35 -2.13 -4.44 3.54
N LEU A 36 -1.27 -3.47 3.86
CA LEU A 36 -0.13 -3.67 4.76
C LEU A 36 -0.58 -4.06 6.18
N TYR A 37 -1.61 -3.40 6.71
CA TYR A 37 -2.08 -3.64 8.08
C TYR A 37 -2.94 -4.91 8.21
N SER A 38 -3.89 -5.13 7.29
CA SER A 38 -4.86 -6.22 7.42
C SER A 38 -4.50 -7.47 6.61
N CYS A 39 -3.72 -7.35 5.53
CA CYS A 39 -3.38 -8.46 4.63
C CYS A 39 -1.86 -8.71 4.64
N SER A 40 -1.25 -8.73 5.82
CA SER A 40 0.21 -8.74 6.02
C SER A 40 0.93 -9.97 5.46
N ASP A 41 0.23 -11.04 5.08
CA ASP A 41 0.80 -12.24 4.47
C ASP A 41 0.90 -12.16 2.93
N LEU A 42 0.68 -10.99 2.34
CA LEU A 42 1.00 -10.74 0.93
C LEU A 42 2.52 -10.81 0.72
N GLU A 43 2.95 -11.13 -0.50
CA GLU A 43 4.37 -11.26 -0.82
C GLU A 43 5.00 -9.89 -1.11
N ARG A 44 4.36 -9.09 -1.98
CA ARG A 44 4.90 -7.81 -2.43
C ARG A 44 3.85 -6.89 -2.99
N ILE A 45 4.05 -5.58 -2.79
CA ILE A 45 3.29 -4.53 -3.44
C ILE A 45 4.23 -3.69 -4.30
N TYR A 46 3.92 -3.58 -5.59
CA TYR A 46 4.56 -2.63 -6.51
C TYR A 46 3.63 -1.43 -6.73
N VAL A 47 4.16 -0.21 -6.65
CA VAL A 47 3.37 1.01 -6.85
C VAL A 47 3.95 1.81 -8.00
N LEU A 48 3.11 2.17 -8.98
CA LEU A 48 3.53 3.05 -10.07
C LEU A 48 3.62 4.51 -9.59
N MET A 49 4.84 5.02 -9.46
CA MET A 49 5.10 6.43 -9.20
C MET A 49 5.45 7.15 -10.51
N ARG A 50 4.70 8.20 -10.86
CA ARG A 50 4.94 9.02 -12.06
C ARG A 50 5.18 10.49 -11.68
N PRO A 51 6.02 11.21 -12.47
CA PRO A 51 6.11 12.66 -12.36
C PRO A 51 4.73 13.30 -12.50
N LYS A 52 4.43 14.32 -11.69
CA LYS A 52 3.15 15.05 -11.76
C LYS A 52 3.30 16.41 -11.11
N ARG A 53 2.71 17.46 -11.70
CA ARG A 53 2.72 18.84 -11.17
C ARG A 53 4.14 19.33 -10.83
N GLY A 54 5.09 19.09 -11.74
CA GLY A 54 6.50 19.49 -11.58
C GLY A 54 7.30 18.69 -10.53
N LYS A 55 6.69 17.70 -9.86
CA LYS A 55 7.40 16.85 -8.88
C LYS A 55 7.93 15.58 -9.53
N SER A 56 9.19 15.27 -9.28
CA SER A 56 9.82 14.01 -9.65
C SER A 56 9.18 12.84 -8.88
N PRO A 57 9.29 11.58 -9.36
CA PRO A 57 8.84 10.42 -8.60
C PRO A 57 9.44 10.38 -7.19
N GLN A 58 10.75 10.68 -7.05
CA GLN A 58 11.44 10.69 -5.78
C GLN A 58 10.85 11.72 -4.81
N THR A 59 10.70 12.98 -5.25
CA THR A 59 10.08 14.03 -4.42
C THR A 59 8.66 13.66 -3.99
N ARG A 60 7.90 12.95 -4.84
CA ARG A 60 6.56 12.49 -4.50
C ARG A 60 6.55 11.33 -3.49
N ILE A 61 7.61 10.52 -3.44
CA ILE A 61 7.84 9.52 -2.39
C ILE A 61 8.19 10.23 -1.09
N ASP A 62 9.13 11.17 -1.12
CA ASP A 62 9.57 11.92 0.07
C ASP A 62 8.39 12.70 0.70
N ASP A 63 7.54 13.31 -0.13
CA ASP A 63 6.31 13.97 0.33
C ASP A 63 5.29 13.01 0.94
N TRP A 64 5.25 11.76 0.47
CA TRP A 64 4.35 10.74 1.01
C TRP A 64 4.78 10.33 2.41
N LEU A 65 6.07 10.04 2.61
CA LEU A 65 6.64 9.60 3.89
C LEU A 65 6.54 10.63 5.02
N LYS A 66 6.27 11.90 4.69
CA LYS A 66 6.06 12.97 5.68
C LYS A 66 4.63 13.05 6.21
N LEU A 67 3.69 12.28 5.67
CA LEU A 67 2.28 12.39 6.02
C LEU A 67 1.96 11.57 7.28
N PRO A 68 1.03 12.04 8.14
CA PRO A 68 0.66 11.35 9.38
C PRO A 68 -0.07 10.01 9.16
N VAL A 69 -0.25 9.57 7.92
CA VAL A 69 -0.99 8.35 7.53
C VAL A 69 -0.07 7.39 6.76
N SER A 70 1.25 7.46 6.91
CA SER A 70 2.14 6.41 6.41
C SER A 70 2.54 5.48 7.56
N LEU A 71 2.17 4.20 7.49
CA LEU A 71 2.83 3.11 8.22
C LEU A 71 4.20 2.77 7.61
N LEU A 72 4.59 3.47 6.52
CA LEU A 72 5.92 3.48 5.91
C LEU A 72 6.78 4.62 6.45
#